data_AF-A0AAV9Z6Z9-F1
#
_entry.id   AF-A0AAV9Z6Z9-F1
#
_cell.length_a   1.000
_cell.length_b   1.000
_cell.length_c   1.000
_cell.angle_alpha   90.00
_cell.angle_beta   90.00
_cell.angle_gamma   90.00
#
_symmetry.space_group_name_H-M   'P 1'
#
loop_
_entity.id
_entity.type
_entity.pdbx_description
1 polymer ?
#
loop_
_entity_poly.entity_id
_entity_poly.type
_entity_poly.pdbx_seq_one_letter_code
_entity_poly.pdbx_strand_id
1 'polypeptide(L)'
;MLCNPCLIPKQGTSSQQVGAVPASTSITPAAPSGLVPRPPHSVPQPPRDPSRWAVPCPGIPIEWDADTFYTTYPFQLHAPNAKNCAPYDLMIISGIPKARSPQCLGGTVTLEGIQPCAKCSRLTLDVKIIRERATHSFEHIGNHDDLNADQLRGKVAAVKEKMNILKFKNLDLEDSVQRAQARLAEWRELFSFIGQNPISIPALHRLLANADKKGWSPVTTLEHCQLAKAGKYTARNYTDYEINLAILL
;
A
#
# COMPACT_ATOMS: atom_id res chain seq x y z
N MET A 1 -0.18 -31.20 -14.11
CA MET A 1 -1.03 -30.09 -13.63
C MET A 1 -0.19 -28.83 -13.68
N LEU A 2 -0.44 -27.99 -14.69
CA LEU A 2 0.34 -26.79 -15.00
C LEU A 2 -0.56 -25.59 -14.69
N CYS A 3 -0.21 -24.80 -13.67
CA CYS A 3 -0.83 -23.51 -13.42
C CYS A 3 0.08 -22.40 -13.96
N ASN A 4 -0.51 -21.59 -14.83
CA ASN A 4 0.06 -20.41 -15.47
C ASN A 4 0.48 -19.33 -14.46
N PRO A 5 1.53 -18.54 -14.74
CA PRO A 5 1.87 -17.35 -13.98
C PRO A 5 1.06 -16.13 -14.42
N CYS A 6 0.52 -15.40 -13.44
CA CYS A 6 -0.04 -14.06 -13.63
C CYS A 6 1.06 -13.07 -14.02
N LEU A 7 0.96 -12.56 -15.26
CA LEU A 7 1.71 -11.42 -15.77
C LEU A 7 1.16 -10.13 -15.15
N ILE A 8 2.04 -9.39 -14.48
CA ILE A 8 1.81 -8.02 -14.01
C ILE A 8 2.07 -7.06 -15.18
N PRO A 9 1.17 -6.13 -15.52
CA PRO A 9 1.46 -5.13 -16.54
C PRO A 9 2.40 -4.05 -15.98
N LYS A 10 3.51 -3.81 -16.69
CA LYS A 10 4.38 -2.64 -16.51
C LYS A 10 3.60 -1.40 -16.96
N GLN A 11 3.31 -0.49 -16.02
CA GLN A 11 2.86 0.85 -16.39
C GLN A 11 4.05 1.66 -16.88
N GLY A 12 3.96 2.06 -18.16
CA GLY A 12 4.91 2.94 -18.81
C GLY A 12 4.77 4.37 -18.31
N THR A 13 5.90 4.92 -17.89
CA THR A 13 6.16 6.36 -17.82
C THR A 13 6.12 6.95 -19.22
N SER A 14 5.26 7.95 -19.47
CA SER A 14 5.46 8.88 -20.59
C SER A 14 5.23 10.30 -20.12
N SER A 15 6.27 11.09 -20.34
CA SER A 15 6.40 12.50 -20.04
C SER A 15 5.58 13.39 -21.00
N GLN A 16 5.20 14.55 -20.46
CA GLN A 16 5.20 15.90 -21.07
C GLN A 16 4.75 16.11 -22.53
N GLN A 17 3.80 17.04 -22.69
CA GLN A 17 3.93 18.30 -23.44
C GLN A 17 2.65 19.15 -23.17
N VAL A 18 2.73 20.27 -22.44
CA VAL A 18 2.95 21.66 -22.92
C VAL A 18 2.03 22.06 -24.09
N GLY A 19 1.01 22.87 -23.81
CA GLY A 19 0.12 23.45 -24.82
C GLY A 19 -0.69 24.67 -24.34
N ALA A 20 -0.12 25.85 -24.59
CA ALA A 20 -0.71 27.16 -24.94
C ALA A 20 -1.99 27.73 -24.26
N VAL A 21 -1.80 28.95 -23.77
CA VAL A 21 -2.71 30.07 -23.41
C VAL A 21 -3.30 30.72 -24.71
N PRO A 22 -4.21 31.72 -24.75
CA PRO A 22 -5.32 32.21 -23.88
C PRO A 22 -6.70 32.25 -24.61
N ALA A 23 -7.79 32.54 -23.88
CA ALA A 23 -9.00 33.11 -24.50
C ALA A 23 -9.49 34.33 -23.72
N SER A 24 -9.42 35.46 -24.42
CA SER A 24 -9.87 36.81 -24.10
C SER A 24 -11.24 36.87 -23.43
N THR A 25 -11.33 37.48 -22.25
CA THR A 25 -12.60 37.91 -21.67
C THR A 25 -12.82 39.39 -22.02
N SER A 26 -13.92 39.62 -22.72
CA SER A 26 -14.43 40.89 -23.21
C SER A 26 -14.76 41.85 -22.07
N ILE A 27 -14.25 43.07 -22.18
CA ILE A 27 -14.54 44.20 -21.31
C ILE A 27 -15.96 44.70 -21.64
N THR A 28 -16.87 44.61 -20.68
CA THR A 28 -18.21 45.22 -20.77
C THR A 28 -18.12 46.70 -20.37
N PRO A 29 -18.68 47.64 -21.15
CA PRO A 29 -18.66 49.06 -20.79
C PRO A 29 -19.54 49.35 -19.58
N ALA A 30 -18.99 50.13 -18.65
CA ALA A 30 -19.67 50.64 -17.47
C ALA A 30 -20.80 51.61 -17.85
N ALA A 31 -21.99 51.38 -17.31
CA ALA A 31 -23.11 52.31 -17.42
C ALA A 31 -22.87 53.58 -16.56
N PRO A 32 -23.34 54.76 -17.01
CA PRO A 32 -23.17 56.01 -16.31
C PRO A 32 -23.93 56.02 -14.97
N SER A 33 -23.24 56.51 -13.94
CA SER A 33 -23.72 56.66 -12.58
C SER A 33 -24.93 57.60 -12.52
N GLY A 34 -26.10 57.05 -12.22
CA GLY A 34 -27.24 57.82 -11.74
C GLY A 34 -26.97 58.29 -10.31
N LEU A 35 -27.10 59.58 -10.08
CA LEU A 35 -27.03 60.22 -8.76
C LEU A 35 -28.19 59.69 -7.89
N VAL A 36 -27.92 58.68 -7.07
CA VAL A 36 -28.86 58.22 -6.03
C VAL A 36 -28.80 59.21 -4.87
N PRO A 37 -29.94 59.75 -4.40
CA PRO A 37 -30.00 60.64 -3.25
C PRO A 37 -29.42 59.96 -2.00
N ARG A 38 -28.49 60.65 -1.34
CA ARG A 38 -27.84 60.22 -0.09
C ARG A 38 -28.92 60.07 1.00
N PRO A 39 -29.17 58.86 1.54
CA PRO A 39 -30.11 58.72 2.64
C PRO A 39 -29.56 59.45 3.88
N PRO A 40 -30.45 59.99 4.74
CA PRO A 40 -30.06 60.73 5.93
C PRO A 40 -29.18 59.87 6.84
N HIS A 41 -28.09 60.48 7.32
CA HIS A 41 -27.12 59.90 8.23
C HIS A 41 -27.80 59.12 9.35
N SER A 42 -27.72 57.79 9.26
CA SER A 42 -28.19 56.89 10.30
C SER A 42 -27.36 57.16 11.55
N VAL A 43 -28.03 57.59 12.62
CA VAL A 43 -27.45 57.77 13.96
C VAL A 43 -26.61 56.52 14.29
N PRO A 44 -25.34 56.66 14.72
CA PRO A 44 -24.52 55.52 15.10
C PRO A 44 -25.24 54.81 16.25
N GLN A 45 -25.82 53.64 15.97
CA GLN A 45 -26.33 52.79 17.04
C GLN A 45 -25.13 52.39 17.90
N PRO A 46 -25.21 52.52 19.24
CA PRO A 46 -24.17 52.01 20.10
C PRO A 46 -23.96 50.52 19.77
N PRO A 47 -22.71 50.02 19.77
CA PRO A 47 -22.43 48.62 19.49
C PRO A 47 -23.30 47.81 20.45
N ARG A 48 -24.32 47.13 19.90
CA ARG A 48 -25.12 46.18 20.67
C ARG A 48 -24.15 45.12 21.10
N ASP A 49 -23.76 45.16 22.37
CA ASP A 49 -22.92 44.14 22.98
C ASP A 49 -23.70 42.82 22.86
N PRO A 50 -23.34 41.94 21.90
CA PRO A 50 -24.14 40.74 21.59
C PRO A 50 -23.99 39.68 22.70
N SER A 51 -23.18 39.98 23.72
CA SER A 51 -22.77 39.05 24.78
C SER A 51 -23.83 38.79 25.85
N ARG A 52 -24.87 39.63 26.00
CA ARG A 52 -25.76 39.52 27.18
C ARG A 52 -26.86 38.46 27.11
N TRP A 53 -27.16 37.88 25.95
CA TRP A 53 -28.26 36.88 25.83
C TRP A 53 -28.00 35.78 24.78
N ALA A 54 -26.74 35.50 24.45
CA ALA A 54 -26.44 34.42 23.51
C ALA A 54 -26.73 33.07 24.16
N VAL A 55 -27.92 32.52 23.91
CA VAL A 55 -28.30 31.17 24.33
C VAL A 55 -27.29 30.18 23.75
N PRO A 56 -26.75 29.23 24.55
CA PRO A 56 -25.74 28.30 24.06
C PRO A 56 -26.30 27.42 22.93
N CYS A 57 -25.62 27.38 21.79
CA CYS A 57 -26.06 26.59 20.63
C CYS A 57 -25.98 25.09 20.94
N PRO A 58 -27.05 24.31 20.83
CA PRO A 58 -27.01 22.88 21.15
C PRO A 58 -26.11 22.07 20.21
N GLY A 59 -25.73 22.61 19.04
CA GLY A 59 -25.07 21.87 17.97
C GLY A 59 -26.05 20.92 17.25
N ILE A 60 -25.60 20.25 16.20
CA ILE A 60 -26.40 19.23 15.53
C ILE A 60 -26.11 17.84 16.14
N PRO A 61 -27.11 16.98 16.35
CA PRO A 61 -26.86 15.60 16.75
C PRO A 61 -26.11 14.85 15.65
N ILE A 62 -25.15 14.02 16.04
CA ILE A 62 -24.47 13.10 15.13
C ILE A 62 -25.20 11.76 15.21
N GLU A 63 -26.02 11.47 14.21
CA GLU A 63 -26.63 10.16 14.05
C GLU A 63 -25.59 9.16 13.57
N TRP A 64 -25.38 8.10 14.35
CA TRP A 64 -24.34 7.11 14.08
C TRP A 64 -24.90 5.70 14.16
N ASP A 65 -24.97 5.04 13.01
CA ASP A 65 -25.54 3.68 12.85
C ASP A 65 -24.52 2.64 12.41
N ALA A 66 -23.25 3.02 12.23
CA ALA A 66 -22.21 2.11 11.75
C ALA A 66 -21.90 0.99 12.75
N ASP A 67 -21.79 1.35 14.05
CA ASP A 67 -21.68 0.47 15.23
C ASP A 67 -21.62 1.42 16.46
N THR A 68 -20.96 1.00 17.53
CA THR A 68 -20.58 1.80 18.68
C THR A 68 -19.79 3.03 18.22
N PHE A 69 -20.35 4.22 18.47
CA PHE A 69 -19.75 5.51 18.11
C PHE A 69 -18.28 5.59 18.54
N TYR A 70 -17.96 5.13 19.75
CA TYR A 70 -16.61 5.22 20.31
C TYR A 70 -15.56 4.35 19.61
N THR A 71 -15.95 3.31 18.87
CA THR A 71 -15.00 2.45 18.13
C THR A 71 -14.93 2.82 16.64
N THR A 72 -16.07 3.24 16.07
CA THR A 72 -16.19 3.47 14.64
C THR A 72 -16.10 4.95 14.24
N TYR A 73 -16.15 5.89 15.19
CA TYR A 73 -15.89 7.30 14.90
C TYR A 73 -14.37 7.57 14.77
N PRO A 74 -13.92 8.26 13.72
CA PRO A 74 -12.50 8.56 13.51
C PRO A 74 -12.07 9.78 14.35
N PHE A 75 -11.81 9.56 15.65
CA PHE A 75 -11.41 10.63 16.59
C PHE A 75 -10.13 11.37 16.17
N GLN A 76 -9.27 10.73 15.39
CA GLN A 76 -8.04 11.30 14.84
C GLN A 76 -8.29 12.53 13.96
N LEU A 77 -9.47 12.68 13.36
CA LEU A 77 -9.85 13.88 12.59
C LEU A 77 -9.86 15.17 13.43
N HIS A 78 -9.86 15.06 14.77
CA HIS A 78 -9.82 16.21 15.69
C HIS A 78 -8.41 16.49 16.22
N ALA A 79 -7.40 15.72 15.81
CA ALA A 79 -6.03 15.98 16.20
C ALA A 79 -5.53 17.30 15.57
N PRO A 80 -4.76 18.12 16.31
CA PRO A 80 -4.25 19.40 15.78
C PRO A 80 -3.40 19.28 14.51
N ASN A 81 -2.84 18.09 14.27
CA ASN A 81 -1.97 17.76 13.15
C ASN A 81 -2.63 16.84 12.11
N ALA A 82 -3.95 16.59 12.19
CA ALA A 82 -4.64 15.79 11.20
C ALA A 82 -4.56 16.47 9.83
N LYS A 83 -4.22 15.70 8.78
CA LYS A 83 -4.19 16.25 7.42
C LYS A 83 -5.60 16.64 6.95
N ASN A 84 -6.59 15.86 7.36
CA ASN A 84 -8.00 16.11 7.13
C ASN A 84 -8.65 16.38 8.49
N CYS A 85 -8.79 17.65 8.87
CA CYS A 85 -9.49 17.97 10.11
C CYS A 85 -11.01 17.90 9.91
N ALA A 86 -11.74 17.45 10.93
CA ALA A 86 -13.18 17.61 10.96
C ALA A 86 -13.53 19.12 10.95
N PRO A 87 -14.50 19.57 10.14
CA PRO A 87 -14.87 21.00 10.07
C PRO A 87 -15.71 21.46 11.28
N TYR A 88 -15.73 20.68 12.36
CA TYR A 88 -16.55 20.88 13.54
C TYR A 88 -15.86 20.39 14.80
N ASP A 89 -16.23 21.00 15.93
CA ASP A 89 -15.90 20.52 17.27
C ASP A 89 -16.88 19.41 17.64
N LEU A 90 -16.34 18.26 18.05
CA LEU A 90 -17.12 17.17 18.62
C LEU A 90 -17.40 17.43 20.10
N MET A 91 -18.67 17.39 20.49
CA MET A 91 -19.12 17.54 21.88
C MET A 91 -19.99 16.36 22.28
N ILE A 92 -20.04 16.03 23.56
CA ILE A 92 -20.96 15.02 24.10
C ILE A 92 -21.87 15.73 25.11
N ILE A 93 -23.17 15.79 24.81
CA ILE A 93 -24.18 16.40 25.69
C ILE A 93 -25.18 15.31 26.06
N SER A 94 -25.28 14.98 27.35
CA SER A 94 -26.15 13.91 27.86
C SER A 94 -25.94 12.56 27.17
N GLY A 95 -24.68 12.23 26.86
CA GLY A 95 -24.30 10.99 26.18
C GLY A 95 -24.54 10.97 24.67
N ILE A 96 -25.10 12.03 24.09
CA ILE A 96 -25.34 12.13 22.65
C ILE A 96 -24.20 12.93 22.00
N PRO A 97 -23.48 12.35 21.02
CA PRO A 97 -22.46 13.08 20.27
C PRO A 97 -23.12 14.17 19.41
N LYS A 98 -22.53 15.36 19.42
CA LYS A 98 -23.01 16.52 18.68
C LYS A 98 -21.85 17.22 17.99
N ALA A 99 -22.12 17.76 16.80
CA ALA A 99 -21.19 18.60 16.06
C ALA A 99 -21.54 20.08 16.26
N ARG A 100 -20.54 20.90 16.59
CA ARG A 100 -20.67 22.36 16.67
C ARG A 100 -19.62 23.02 15.77
N SER A 101 -20.04 24.01 15.00
CA SER A 101 -19.11 24.76 14.16
C SER A 101 -18.17 25.60 15.03
N PRO A 102 -16.87 25.71 14.70
CA PRO A 102 -15.97 26.65 15.38
C PRO A 102 -16.42 28.11 15.20
N GLN A 103 -17.23 28.38 14.16
CA GLN A 103 -17.85 29.68 13.88
C GLN A 103 -19.28 29.78 14.43
N CYS A 104 -19.57 29.10 15.54
CA CYS A 104 -20.91 29.08 16.12
C CYS A 104 -21.37 30.49 16.56
N LEU A 105 -22.59 30.88 16.17
CA LEU A 105 -23.17 32.19 16.49
C LEU A 105 -24.11 32.19 17.71
N GLY A 106 -24.19 31.09 18.45
CA GLY A 106 -25.22 30.89 19.50
C GLY A 106 -26.51 30.29 18.96
N GLY A 107 -27.30 29.67 19.84
CA GLY A 107 -28.56 28.99 19.48
C GLY A 107 -29.69 29.98 19.21
N THR A 108 -30.65 29.56 18.38
CA THR A 108 -31.87 30.32 18.11
C THR A 108 -33.00 29.78 18.99
N VAL A 109 -33.64 30.63 19.78
CA VAL A 109 -34.82 30.22 20.57
C VAL A 109 -36.03 30.17 19.64
N THR A 110 -36.67 29.00 19.54
CA THR A 110 -37.94 28.79 18.84
C THR A 110 -38.99 28.28 19.83
N LEU A 111 -40.24 28.15 19.38
CA LEU A 111 -41.32 27.57 20.20
C LEU A 111 -41.03 26.12 20.64
N GLU A 112 -40.19 25.41 19.90
CA GLU A 112 -39.78 24.02 20.15
C GLU A 112 -38.54 23.91 21.04
N GLY A 113 -38.02 25.05 21.53
CA GLY A 113 -36.81 25.13 22.35
C GLY A 113 -35.64 25.76 21.60
N ILE A 114 -34.42 25.42 22.03
CA ILE A 114 -33.20 26.02 21.47
C ILE A 114 -32.76 25.20 20.25
N GLN A 115 -32.66 25.85 19.09
CA GLN A 115 -32.27 25.23 17.83
C GLN A 115 -30.80 25.51 17.47
N PRO A 116 -30.15 24.64 16.68
CA PRO A 116 -28.80 24.89 16.19
C PRO A 116 -28.75 26.14 15.31
N CYS A 117 -27.64 26.87 15.38
CA CYS A 117 -27.42 28.04 14.53
C CYS A 117 -27.18 27.63 13.07
N ALA A 118 -27.39 28.55 12.13
CA ALA A 118 -27.22 28.27 10.69
C ALA A 118 -25.84 27.69 10.32
N LYS A 119 -24.77 28.06 11.04
CA LYS A 119 -23.43 27.51 10.84
C LYS A 119 -23.33 26.05 11.30
N CYS A 120 -23.96 25.70 12.43
CA CYS A 120 -24.00 24.31 12.91
C CYS A 120 -24.91 23.45 12.03
N SER A 121 -26.06 23.97 11.58
CA SER A 121 -26.99 23.22 10.71
C SER A 121 -26.39 22.83 9.36
N ARG A 122 -25.37 23.55 8.86
CA ARG A 122 -24.67 23.20 7.61
C ARG A 122 -23.74 22.00 7.73
N LEU A 123 -23.33 21.64 8.94
CA LEU A 123 -22.41 20.53 9.19
C LEU A 123 -23.04 19.15 8.95
N THR A 124 -24.35 19.07 8.72
CA THR A 124 -25.06 17.81 8.47
C THR A 124 -24.45 17.02 7.31
N LEU A 125 -24.01 17.72 6.25
CA LEU A 125 -23.34 17.07 5.12
C LEU A 125 -21.96 16.52 5.51
N ASP A 126 -21.17 17.30 6.25
CA ASP A 126 -19.83 16.88 6.69
C ASP A 126 -19.90 15.67 7.62
N VAL A 127 -20.84 15.68 8.57
CA VAL A 127 -21.12 14.55 9.46
C VAL A 127 -21.53 13.31 8.65
N LYS A 128 -22.39 13.48 7.64
CA LYS A 128 -22.81 12.37 6.77
C LYS A 128 -21.63 11.77 6.00
N ILE A 129 -20.74 12.61 5.46
CA ILE A 129 -19.53 12.15 4.74
C ILE A 129 -18.61 11.35 5.67
N ILE A 130 -18.37 11.84 6.89
CA ILE A 130 -17.53 11.14 7.87
C ILE A 130 -18.16 9.80 8.28
N ARG A 131 -19.48 9.76 8.47
CA ARG A 131 -20.22 8.53 8.75
C ARG A 131 -20.12 7.51 7.60
N GLU A 132 -20.31 7.95 6.36
CA GLU A 132 -20.19 7.09 5.18
C GLU A 132 -18.78 6.51 5.06
N ARG A 133 -17.73 7.31 5.32
CA ARG A 133 -16.35 6.80 5.37
C ARG A 133 -16.12 5.76 6.45
N ALA A 134 -16.75 5.91 7.62
CA ALA A 134 -16.61 4.96 8.72
C ALA A 134 -17.18 3.57 8.42
N THR A 135 -18.13 3.46 7.46
CA THR A 135 -18.70 2.16 7.06
C THR A 135 -17.92 1.47 5.93
N HIS A 136 -17.05 2.18 5.23
CA HIS A 136 -16.24 1.59 4.17
C HIS A 136 -15.10 0.70 4.70
N SER A 137 -14.65 -0.24 3.88
CA SER A 137 -13.42 -1.00 4.16
C SER A 137 -12.20 -0.07 4.15
N PHE A 138 -11.24 -0.33 5.05
CA PHE A 138 -9.99 0.44 5.16
C PHE A 138 -9.17 0.46 3.85
N GLU A 139 -9.41 -0.46 2.93
CA GLU A 139 -8.72 -0.53 1.62
C GLU A 139 -9.10 0.61 0.68
N HIS A 140 -10.29 1.19 0.85
CA HIS A 140 -10.79 2.29 0.02
C HIS A 140 -10.43 3.67 0.58
N ILE A 141 -9.85 3.70 1.79
CA ILE A 141 -9.53 4.94 2.51
C ILE A 141 -8.02 5.18 2.38
N GLY A 142 -7.66 6.17 1.56
CA GLY A 142 -6.26 6.46 1.25
C GLY A 142 -5.48 7.07 2.41
N ASN A 143 -6.11 7.88 3.26
CA ASN A 143 -5.45 8.54 4.38
C ASN A 143 -5.62 7.76 5.69
N HIS A 144 -4.56 7.66 6.49
CA HIS A 144 -4.59 6.99 7.79
C HIS A 144 -5.39 7.76 8.84
N ASP A 145 -5.38 9.09 8.78
CA ASP A 145 -6.09 9.95 9.73
C ASP A 145 -7.62 9.81 9.62
N ASP A 146 -8.09 9.32 8.46
CA ASP A 146 -9.52 9.13 8.17
C ASP A 146 -10.05 7.78 8.67
N LEU A 147 -9.16 6.89 9.14
CA LEU A 147 -9.53 5.55 9.61
C LEU A 147 -10.05 5.61 11.05
N ASN A 148 -11.15 4.93 11.31
CA ASN A 148 -11.57 4.65 12.68
C ASN A 148 -10.74 3.53 13.32
N ALA A 149 -10.94 3.30 14.63
CA ALA A 149 -10.14 2.32 15.38
C ALA A 149 -10.29 0.89 14.83
N ASP A 150 -11.49 0.51 14.39
CA ASP A 150 -11.76 -0.83 13.85
C ASP A 150 -11.10 -1.04 12.48
N GLN A 151 -11.22 -0.05 11.60
CA GLN A 151 -10.53 -0.02 10.31
C GLN A 151 -9.01 -0.04 10.49
N LEU A 152 -8.47 0.70 11.46
CA LEU A 152 -7.05 0.70 11.77
C LEU A 152 -6.58 -0.68 12.28
N ARG A 153 -7.35 -1.31 13.18
CA ARG A 153 -7.08 -2.69 13.63
C ARG A 153 -7.09 -3.67 12.47
N GLY A 154 -8.08 -3.58 11.58
CA GLY A 154 -8.15 -4.38 10.36
C GLY A 154 -6.93 -4.19 9.46
N LYS A 155 -6.51 -2.94 9.25
CA LYS A 155 -5.32 -2.60 8.46
C LYS A 155 -4.04 -3.17 9.08
N VAL A 156 -3.87 -3.06 10.40
CA VAL A 156 -2.72 -3.63 11.12
C VAL A 156 -2.69 -5.15 10.99
N ALA A 157 -3.83 -5.81 11.15
CA ALA A 157 -3.94 -7.26 10.97
C ALA A 157 -3.58 -7.68 9.54
N ALA A 158 -4.09 -6.99 8.53
CA ALA A 158 -3.79 -7.26 7.13
C ALA A 158 -2.31 -7.04 6.79
N VAL A 159 -1.68 -6.00 7.33
CA VAL A 159 -0.23 -5.76 7.17
C VAL A 159 0.59 -6.85 7.85
N LYS A 160 0.20 -7.27 9.06
CA LYS A 160 0.86 -8.38 9.78
C LYS A 160 0.78 -9.68 9.00
N GLU A 161 -0.37 -9.97 8.40
CA GLU A 161 -0.53 -11.17 7.56
C GLU A 161 0.37 -11.13 6.33
N LYS A 162 0.40 -9.99 5.62
CA LYS A 162 1.33 -9.79 4.49
C LYS A 162 2.80 -9.95 4.91
N MET A 163 3.17 -9.44 6.09
CA MET A 163 4.50 -9.61 6.65
C MET A 163 4.83 -11.09 6.90
N ASN A 164 3.91 -11.87 7.46
CA ASN A 164 4.11 -13.30 7.68
C ASN A 164 4.31 -14.05 6.36
N ILE A 165 3.47 -13.77 5.34
CA ILE A 165 3.60 -14.37 4.01
C ILE A 165 4.98 -14.06 3.41
N LEU A 166 5.43 -12.81 3.48
CA LEU A 166 6.75 -12.42 2.97
C LEU A 166 7.89 -13.08 3.76
N LYS A 167 7.73 -13.24 5.09
CA LYS A 167 8.69 -13.96 5.92
C LYS A 167 8.85 -15.42 5.51
N PHE A 168 7.75 -16.13 5.27
CA PHE A 168 7.81 -17.52 4.79
C PHE A 168 8.47 -17.62 3.42
N LYS A 169 8.12 -16.72 2.49
CA LYS A 169 8.80 -16.67 1.18
C LYS A 169 10.30 -16.40 1.28
N ASN A 170 10.72 -15.60 2.25
CA ASN A 170 12.13 -15.32 2.49
C ASN A 170 12.87 -16.59 2.97
N LEU A 171 12.30 -17.31 3.93
CA LEU A 171 12.85 -18.59 4.41
C LEU A 171 12.96 -19.63 3.27
N ASP A 172 11.93 -19.76 2.43
CA ASP A 172 11.96 -20.66 1.27
C ASP A 172 13.09 -20.29 0.28
N LEU A 173 13.34 -18.99 0.10
CA LEU A 173 14.42 -18.50 -0.74
C LEU A 173 15.79 -18.73 -0.11
N GLU A 174 15.95 -18.52 1.20
CA GLU A 174 17.18 -18.82 1.93
C GLU A 174 17.56 -20.29 1.81
N ASP A 175 16.59 -21.19 2.04
CA ASP A 175 16.78 -22.63 1.87
C ASP A 175 17.15 -22.99 0.42
N SER A 176 16.52 -22.34 -0.56
CA SER A 176 16.83 -22.53 -1.98
C SER A 176 18.26 -22.09 -2.32
N VAL A 177 18.69 -20.95 -1.79
CA VAL A 177 20.07 -20.44 -1.95
C VAL A 177 21.05 -21.40 -1.30
N GLN A 178 20.78 -21.89 -0.09
CA GLN A 178 21.65 -22.83 0.60
C GLN A 178 21.80 -24.14 -0.19
N ARG A 179 20.70 -24.71 -0.72
CA ARG A 179 20.75 -25.88 -1.60
C ARG A 179 21.56 -25.62 -2.87
N ALA A 180 21.39 -24.47 -3.50
CA ALA A 180 22.16 -24.09 -4.68
C ALA A 180 23.66 -23.95 -4.36
N GLN A 181 24.00 -23.34 -3.23
CA GLN A 181 25.39 -23.21 -2.76
C GLN A 181 26.04 -24.56 -2.46
N ALA A 182 25.32 -25.46 -1.79
CA ALA A 182 25.79 -26.82 -1.54
C ALA A 182 26.07 -27.56 -2.85
N ARG A 183 25.14 -27.49 -3.82
CA ARG A 183 25.32 -28.10 -5.14
C ARG A 183 26.49 -27.49 -5.93
N LEU A 184 26.70 -26.18 -5.82
CA LEU A 184 27.87 -25.53 -6.41
C LEU A 184 29.18 -26.00 -5.76
N ALA A 185 29.19 -26.25 -4.45
CA ALA A 185 30.37 -26.78 -3.76
C ALA A 185 30.70 -28.20 -4.24
N GLU A 186 29.70 -29.07 -4.39
CA GLU A 186 29.89 -30.43 -4.94
C GLU A 186 30.47 -30.39 -6.37
N TRP A 187 29.94 -29.52 -7.24
CA TRP A 187 30.50 -29.34 -8.59
C TRP A 187 31.93 -28.82 -8.57
N ARG A 188 32.25 -27.86 -7.69
CA ARG A 188 33.62 -27.34 -7.54
C ARG A 188 34.57 -28.43 -7.09
N GLU A 189 34.16 -29.30 -6.17
CA GLU A 189 34.97 -30.43 -5.72
C GLU A 189 35.24 -31.41 -6.87
N LEU A 190 34.21 -31.77 -7.65
CA LEU A 190 34.35 -32.63 -8.83
C LEU A 190 35.33 -32.02 -9.84
N PHE A 191 35.16 -30.75 -10.21
CA PHE A 191 36.05 -30.11 -11.18
C PHE A 191 37.46 -29.93 -10.64
N SER A 192 37.63 -29.63 -9.35
CA SER A 192 38.93 -29.59 -8.71
C SER A 192 39.62 -30.96 -8.75
N PHE A 193 38.90 -32.05 -8.46
CA PHE A 193 39.43 -33.40 -8.53
C PHE A 193 39.88 -33.76 -9.95
N ILE A 194 39.06 -33.46 -10.95
CA ILE A 194 39.40 -33.69 -12.36
C ILE A 194 40.63 -32.86 -12.76
N GLY A 195 40.65 -31.57 -12.42
CA GLY A 195 41.74 -30.66 -12.76
C GLY A 195 43.08 -31.03 -12.11
N GLN A 196 43.05 -31.60 -10.91
CA GLN A 196 44.25 -32.12 -10.22
C GLN A 196 44.74 -33.46 -10.78
N ASN A 197 43.89 -34.20 -11.52
CA ASN A 197 44.19 -35.56 -11.99
C ASN A 197 43.92 -35.73 -13.50
N PRO A 198 44.45 -34.85 -14.38
CA PRO A 198 44.05 -34.82 -15.79
C PRO A 198 44.48 -36.08 -16.58
N ILE A 199 45.61 -36.70 -16.22
CA ILE A 199 46.16 -37.87 -16.91
C ILE A 199 45.76 -39.18 -16.22
N SER A 200 45.46 -39.13 -14.92
CA SER A 200 45.32 -40.32 -14.08
C SER A 200 43.93 -40.95 -14.11
N ILE A 201 42.94 -40.35 -14.78
CA ILE A 201 41.59 -40.90 -14.91
C ILE A 201 41.42 -41.43 -16.34
N PRO A 202 41.54 -42.76 -16.56
CA PRO A 202 41.37 -43.34 -17.89
C PRO A 202 39.95 -43.11 -18.40
N ALA A 203 39.83 -42.71 -19.66
CA ALA A 203 38.55 -42.52 -20.35
C ALA A 203 37.54 -41.64 -19.59
N LEU A 204 38.02 -40.53 -18.98
CA LEU A 204 37.18 -39.56 -18.25
C LEU A 204 35.95 -39.12 -19.07
N HIS A 205 36.12 -38.89 -20.37
CA HIS A 205 35.02 -38.50 -21.26
C HIS A 205 33.93 -39.58 -21.38
N ARG A 206 34.27 -40.89 -21.37
CA ARG A 206 33.26 -41.96 -21.30
C ARG A 206 32.52 -41.95 -19.97
N LEU A 207 33.23 -41.68 -18.89
CA LEU A 207 32.64 -41.60 -17.56
C LEU A 207 31.64 -40.45 -17.49
N LEU A 208 32.00 -39.26 -17.97
CA LEU A 208 31.10 -38.10 -18.04
C LEU A 208 29.92 -38.34 -18.99
N ALA A 209 30.14 -38.99 -20.14
CA ALA A 209 29.05 -39.36 -21.05
C ALA A 209 28.07 -40.35 -20.40
N ASN A 210 28.57 -41.31 -19.62
CA ASN A 210 27.73 -42.23 -18.84
C ASN A 210 27.02 -41.51 -17.70
N ALA A 211 27.67 -40.54 -17.05
CA ALA A 211 27.09 -39.71 -16.01
C ALA A 211 25.89 -38.90 -16.54
N ASP A 212 26.06 -38.25 -17.69
CA ASP A 212 25.01 -37.51 -18.37
C ASP A 212 23.85 -38.44 -18.78
N LYS A 213 24.15 -39.53 -19.48
CA LYS A 213 23.14 -40.52 -19.92
C LYS A 213 22.34 -41.12 -18.77
N LYS A 214 22.96 -41.30 -17.59
CA LYS A 214 22.32 -41.90 -16.41
C LYS A 214 21.80 -40.86 -15.40
N GLY A 215 22.01 -39.56 -15.64
CA GLY A 215 21.64 -38.50 -14.71
C GLY A 215 22.34 -38.61 -13.34
N TRP A 216 23.63 -38.94 -13.32
CA TRP A 216 24.40 -39.01 -12.07
C TRP A 216 24.52 -37.65 -11.38
N SER A 217 24.49 -37.66 -10.05
CA SER A 217 24.80 -36.46 -9.26
C SER A 217 26.31 -36.14 -9.34
N PRO A 218 26.73 -34.92 -8.98
CA PRO A 218 28.16 -34.56 -8.96
C PRO A 218 28.95 -35.46 -8.00
N VAL A 219 28.36 -35.80 -6.84
CA VAL A 219 28.95 -36.68 -5.84
C VAL A 219 29.14 -38.10 -6.39
N THR A 220 28.12 -38.69 -7.01
CA THR A 220 28.24 -40.04 -7.62
C THR A 220 29.24 -40.04 -8.79
N THR A 221 29.28 -38.95 -9.55
CA THR A 221 30.27 -38.79 -10.62
C THR A 221 31.68 -38.72 -10.04
N LEU A 222 31.88 -37.99 -8.95
CA LEU A 222 33.15 -37.91 -8.23
C LEU A 222 33.58 -39.28 -7.68
N GLU A 223 32.68 -40.04 -7.05
CA GLU A 223 32.94 -41.40 -6.58
C GLU A 223 33.40 -42.32 -7.71
N HIS A 224 32.72 -42.28 -8.86
CA HIS A 224 33.13 -43.05 -10.03
C HIS A 224 34.47 -42.59 -10.59
N CYS A 225 34.77 -41.29 -10.60
CA CYS A 225 36.08 -40.76 -10.97
C CYS A 225 37.18 -41.28 -10.02
N GLN A 226 36.91 -41.34 -8.72
CA GLN A 226 37.84 -41.89 -7.72
C GLN A 226 38.07 -43.41 -7.92
N LEU A 227 36.99 -44.18 -8.17
CA LEU A 227 37.10 -45.60 -8.48
C LEU A 227 37.86 -45.86 -9.79
N ALA A 228 37.64 -45.03 -10.80
CA ALA A 228 38.34 -45.11 -12.08
C ALA A 228 39.83 -44.82 -11.93
N LYS A 229 40.19 -43.77 -11.17
CA LYS A 229 41.58 -43.46 -10.80
C LYS A 229 42.25 -44.63 -10.08
N ALA A 230 41.53 -45.33 -9.22
CA ALA A 230 42.02 -46.51 -8.52
C ALA A 230 42.08 -47.79 -9.38
N GLY A 231 41.69 -47.72 -10.66
CA GLY A 231 41.59 -48.89 -11.56
C GLY A 231 40.45 -49.85 -11.21
N LYS A 232 39.55 -49.48 -10.30
CA LYS A 232 38.43 -50.30 -9.84
C LYS A 232 37.17 -50.12 -10.68
N TYR A 233 37.14 -49.12 -11.54
CA TYR A 233 36.02 -48.83 -12.42
C TYR A 233 36.49 -48.60 -13.86
N THR A 234 35.89 -49.33 -14.80
CA THR A 234 36.13 -49.19 -16.23
C THR A 234 34.84 -48.73 -16.90
N ALA A 235 34.83 -47.51 -17.43
CA ALA A 235 33.68 -46.98 -18.15
C ALA A 235 33.42 -47.82 -19.41
N ARG A 236 32.24 -48.47 -19.45
CA ARG A 236 31.74 -49.20 -20.63
C ARG A 236 31.09 -48.20 -21.59
N ASN A 237 31.00 -48.58 -22.87
CA ASN A 237 30.52 -47.77 -24.01
C ASN A 237 31.60 -46.82 -24.55
N TYR A 238 32.20 -47.22 -25.67
CA TYR A 238 33.05 -46.34 -26.48
C TYR A 238 32.17 -45.29 -27.13
N THR A 239 32.62 -44.04 -27.16
CA THR A 239 31.95 -43.00 -27.95
C THR A 239 32.32 -43.15 -29.42
N ASP A 240 31.48 -42.68 -30.34
CA ASP A 240 31.76 -42.73 -31.78
C ASP A 240 33.09 -42.07 -32.13
N TYR A 241 33.46 -41.01 -31.41
CA TYR A 241 34.77 -40.36 -31.52
C TYR A 241 35.93 -41.34 -31.27
N GLU A 242 35.84 -42.19 -30.25
CA GLU A 242 36.90 -43.15 -29.93
C GLU A 242 36.95 -44.31 -30.91
N ILE A 243 35.79 -44.75 -31.39
CA ILE A 243 35.70 -45.76 -32.44
C ILE A 243 36.38 -45.21 -33.70
N ASN A 244 36.08 -43.96 -34.09
CA ASN A 244 36.71 -43.30 -35.22
C ASN A 244 38.22 -43.10 -35.01
N LEU A 245 38.64 -42.72 -33.80
CA LEU A 245 40.07 -42.58 -33.46
C LEU A 245 40.80 -43.92 -33.57
N ALA A 246 40.18 -45.02 -33.11
CA ALA A 246 40.74 -46.36 -33.19
C ALA A 246 40.80 -46.91 -34.61
N ILE A 247 39.94 -46.45 -35.53
CA ILE A 247 40.00 -46.80 -36.95
C ILE A 247 41.14 -46.07 -37.68
N LEU A 248 41.54 -44.89 -37.20
CA LEU A 248 42.58 -44.06 -37.81
C LEU A 248 44.01 -44.41 -37.36
N LEU A 249 44.16 -45.19 -36.28
CA LEU A 249 45.43 -45.65 -35.72
C LEU A 249 45.76 -47.07 -36.18
#